data_AF-A0AAD4E7B5-F1
#
_entry.id   AF-A0AAD4E7B5-F1
#
_cell.length_a   1.000
_cell.length_b   1.000
_cell.length_c   1.000
_cell.angle_alpha   90.00
_cell.angle_beta   90.00
_cell.angle_gamma   90.00
#
_symmetry.space_group_name_H-M   'P 1'
#
loop_
_entity.id
_entity.type
_entity.pdbx_description
1 polymer ?
#
loop_
_entity_poly.entity_id
_entity_poly.type
_entity_poly.pdbx_seq_one_letter_code
_entity_poly.pdbx_strand_id
1 'polypeptide(L)'
;MARKLEWDRALQNAAKSLSIKPSLIGYITKGMAFCGKQNVHDAGAAFDFAFTFANGDSKTTLLLFLIKAIALFNANEHEAAMMRVKELAAGPSVDQVACLVVEAYLQVQLGTIAFNNKFYNEAVEIFIAAAKASKFFANLPIHTMYEEFTMLFGWDLKSLWQSANRHLCTVLLRTGKYAEGLELYLSMMEVSDEATKASTRAWFAAFR
;
A
#
# COMPACT_ATOMS: atom_id res chain seq x y z
N MET A 1 -9.78 -0.15 7.41
CA MET A 1 -9.43 -1.60 7.41
C MET A 1 -9.47 -2.09 8.85
N ALA A 2 -10.38 -2.99 9.21
CA ALA A 2 -10.57 -3.46 10.59
C ALA A 2 -9.96 -4.86 10.77
N ARG A 3 -8.63 -4.95 10.82
CA ARG A 3 -8.03 -6.13 11.47
C ARG A 3 -8.33 -5.98 12.96
N LYS A 4 -9.00 -6.98 13.55
CA LYS A 4 -9.15 -7.06 15.01
C LYS A 4 -7.76 -6.86 15.61
N LEU A 5 -7.61 -5.88 16.47
CA LEU A 5 -6.38 -5.48 17.17
C LEU A 5 -5.88 -6.57 18.16
N GLU A 6 -6.09 -7.85 17.85
CA GLU A 6 -5.64 -9.01 18.63
C GLU A 6 -4.15 -9.30 18.35
N TRP A 7 -3.32 -8.25 18.36
CA TRP A 7 -1.89 -8.38 18.05
C TRP A 7 -1.15 -9.28 19.04
N ASP A 8 -1.60 -9.31 20.30
CA ASP A 8 -1.11 -10.27 21.30
C ASP A 8 -1.32 -11.72 20.87
N ARG A 9 -2.52 -12.03 20.39
CA ARG A 9 -2.85 -13.36 19.91
C ARG A 9 -2.07 -13.70 18.64
N ALA A 10 -1.94 -12.74 17.72
CA ALA A 10 -1.13 -12.90 16.51
C ALA A 10 0.33 -13.20 16.86
N LEU A 11 0.90 -12.47 17.84
CA LEU A 11 2.26 -12.68 18.31
C LEU A 11 2.45 -14.04 18.98
N GLN A 12 1.50 -14.46 19.85
CA GLN A 12 1.52 -15.77 20.48
C GLN A 12 1.46 -16.90 19.44
N ASN A 13 0.57 -16.78 18.45
CA ASN A 13 0.45 -17.76 17.37
C ASN A 13 1.74 -17.84 16.53
N ALA A 14 2.34 -16.69 16.19
CA ALA A 14 3.61 -16.63 15.47
C ALA A 14 4.74 -17.29 16.28
N ALA A 15 4.83 -16.99 17.58
CA ALA A 15 5.82 -17.60 18.47
C ALA A 15 5.65 -19.13 18.58
N LYS A 16 4.40 -19.61 18.73
CA LYS A 16 4.10 -21.04 18.75
C LYS A 16 4.47 -21.72 17.44
N SER A 17 4.13 -21.12 16.30
CA SER A 17 4.52 -21.62 14.98
C SER A 17 6.04 -21.76 14.85
N LEU A 18 6.78 -20.73 15.24
CA LEU A 18 8.24 -20.71 15.20
C LEU A 18 8.89 -21.74 16.14
N SER A 19 8.26 -22.03 17.29
CA SER A 19 8.72 -23.09 18.20
C SER A 19 8.58 -24.51 17.62
N ILE A 20 7.63 -24.71 16.70
CA ILE A 20 7.47 -25.98 15.98
C ILE A 20 8.50 -26.05 14.85
N LYS A 21 8.58 -25.00 14.03
CA LYS A 21 9.54 -24.89 12.94
C LYS A 21 9.84 -23.42 12.60
N PRO A 22 11.09 -22.96 12.78
CA PRO A 22 11.51 -21.67 12.28
C PRO A 22 11.28 -21.55 10.76
N SER A 23 10.69 -20.43 10.33
CA SER A 23 10.34 -20.21 8.93
C SER A 23 10.25 -18.72 8.59
N LEU A 24 10.45 -18.40 7.30
CA LEU A 24 10.30 -17.06 6.75
C LEU A 24 8.95 -16.43 7.14
N ILE A 25 7.84 -17.13 6.85
CA ILE A 25 6.49 -16.62 7.12
C ILE A 25 6.21 -16.47 8.61
N GLY A 26 6.77 -17.35 9.46
CA GLY A 26 6.64 -17.26 10.91
C GLY A 26 7.28 -15.97 11.44
N TYR A 27 8.50 -15.65 10.97
CA TYR A 27 9.20 -14.43 11.37
C TYR A 27 8.57 -13.16 10.78
N ILE A 28 8.11 -13.19 9.51
CA ILE A 28 7.33 -12.09 8.92
C ILE A 28 6.08 -11.79 9.77
N THR A 29 5.31 -12.83 10.11
CA THR A 29 4.10 -12.67 10.91
C THR A 29 4.41 -12.11 12.30
N LYS A 30 5.51 -12.58 12.91
CA LYS A 30 5.98 -12.07 14.20
C LYS A 30 6.36 -10.58 14.12
N GLY A 31 7.10 -10.19 13.07
CA GLY A 31 7.47 -8.79 12.82
C GLY A 31 6.25 -7.89 12.63
N MET A 32 5.29 -8.33 11.81
CA MET A 32 4.03 -7.61 11.61
C MET A 32 3.22 -7.47 12.92
N ALA A 33 3.18 -8.51 13.75
CA ALA A 33 2.50 -8.44 15.04
C ALA A 33 3.18 -7.44 15.99
N PHE A 34 4.52 -7.40 16.04
CA PHE A 34 5.24 -6.39 16.81
C PHE A 34 5.00 -4.97 16.29
N CYS A 35 4.99 -4.74 14.97
CA CYS A 35 4.59 -3.46 14.39
C CYS A 35 3.17 -3.05 14.80
N GLY A 36 2.21 -3.98 14.76
CA GLY A 36 0.84 -3.73 15.23
C GLY A 36 0.77 -3.35 16.72
N LYS A 37 1.72 -3.82 17.53
CA LYS A 37 1.91 -3.43 18.93
C LYS A 37 2.77 -2.17 19.14
N GLN A 38 3.16 -1.48 18.07
CA GLN A 38 4.08 -0.34 18.09
C GLN A 38 5.47 -0.65 18.68
N ASN A 39 5.87 -1.92 18.72
CA ASN A 39 7.20 -2.32 19.14
C ASN A 39 8.11 -2.49 17.91
N VAL A 40 8.53 -1.35 17.36
CA VAL A 40 9.31 -1.28 16.12
C VAL A 40 10.68 -1.94 16.26
N HIS A 41 11.29 -1.87 17.46
CA HIS A 41 12.57 -2.49 17.74
C HIS A 41 12.51 -4.02 17.58
N ASP A 42 11.56 -4.67 18.26
CA ASP A 42 11.43 -6.13 18.21
C ASP A 42 10.88 -6.61 16.86
N ALA A 43 10.10 -5.75 16.18
CA ALA A 43 9.72 -5.99 14.80
C ALA A 43 10.94 -6.04 13.89
N GLY A 44 11.88 -5.11 14.05
CA GLY A 44 13.16 -5.07 13.34
C GLY A 44 13.91 -6.39 13.47
N ALA A 45 14.14 -6.85 14.70
CA ALA A 45 14.81 -8.11 14.96
C ALA A 45 14.10 -9.31 14.30
N ALA A 46 12.76 -9.36 14.36
CA ALA A 46 11.99 -10.43 13.71
C ALA A 46 12.15 -10.41 12.18
N PHE A 47 12.15 -9.24 11.54
CA PHE A 47 12.39 -9.13 10.10
C PHE A 47 13.83 -9.46 9.71
N ASP A 48 14.81 -9.16 10.56
CA ASP A 48 16.20 -9.50 10.31
C ASP A 48 16.40 -11.03 10.40
N PHE A 49 15.70 -11.71 11.31
CA PHE A 49 15.62 -13.18 11.29
C PHE A 49 14.88 -13.71 10.05
N ALA A 50 13.81 -13.05 9.59
CA ALA A 50 13.14 -13.44 8.35
C ALA A 50 14.10 -13.35 7.14
N PHE A 51 14.97 -12.33 7.13
CA PHE A 51 15.94 -12.11 6.05
C PHE A 51 16.93 -13.27 5.90
N THR A 52 17.32 -13.93 7.00
CA THR A 52 18.22 -15.10 6.91
C THR A 52 17.62 -16.27 6.13
N PHE A 53 16.29 -16.30 5.94
CA PHE A 53 15.60 -17.32 5.13
C PHE A 53 15.47 -16.94 3.66
N ALA A 54 15.80 -15.71 3.28
CA ALA A 54 15.78 -15.31 1.87
C ALA A 54 16.90 -15.99 1.07
N ASN A 55 17.96 -16.49 1.73
CA ASN A 55 19.05 -17.25 1.11
C ASN A 55 19.69 -16.57 -0.12
N GLY A 56 19.70 -15.24 -0.16
CA GLY A 56 20.21 -14.47 -1.30
C GLY A 56 19.27 -14.36 -2.50
N ASP A 57 18.05 -14.92 -2.42
CA ASP A 57 17.02 -14.73 -3.45
C ASP A 57 16.57 -13.26 -3.47
N SER A 58 16.83 -12.58 -4.58
CA SER A 58 16.57 -11.14 -4.72
C SER A 58 15.08 -10.81 -4.65
N LYS A 59 14.21 -11.69 -5.20
CA LYS A 59 12.76 -11.49 -5.18
C LYS A 59 12.21 -11.60 -3.76
N THR A 60 12.59 -12.64 -3.02
CA THR A 60 12.20 -12.83 -1.61
C THR A 60 12.73 -11.72 -0.73
N THR A 61 13.98 -11.29 -0.97
CA THR A 61 14.61 -10.17 -0.28
C THR A 61 13.82 -8.87 -0.48
N LEU A 62 13.46 -8.55 -1.73
CA LEU A 62 12.66 -7.37 -2.04
C LEU A 62 11.28 -7.43 -1.39
N LEU A 63 10.59 -8.57 -1.52
CA LEU A 63 9.28 -8.77 -0.91
C LEU A 63 9.33 -8.55 0.61
N LEU A 64 10.36 -9.07 1.28
CA LEU A 64 10.55 -8.87 2.71
C LEU A 64 10.75 -7.39 3.06
N PHE A 65 11.56 -6.66 2.31
CA PHE A 65 11.76 -5.23 2.55
C PHE A 65 10.48 -4.41 2.33
N LEU A 66 9.69 -4.74 1.30
CA LEU A 66 8.40 -4.10 1.07
C LEU A 66 7.39 -4.43 2.18
N ILE A 67 7.33 -5.68 2.65
CA ILE A 67 6.50 -6.08 3.79
C ILE A 67 6.91 -5.30 5.05
N LYS A 68 8.21 -5.16 5.32
CA LYS A 68 8.75 -4.37 6.45
C LYS A 68 8.31 -2.91 6.34
N ALA A 69 8.41 -2.30 5.16
CA ALA A 69 7.94 -0.92 4.95
C ALA A 69 6.43 -0.78 5.19
N ILE A 70 5.60 -1.70 4.69
CA ILE A 70 4.15 -1.69 4.92
C ILE A 70 3.83 -1.88 6.41
N ALA A 71 4.53 -2.77 7.10
CA ALA A 71 4.33 -3.00 8.53
C ALA A 71 4.68 -1.76 9.37
N LEU A 72 5.77 -1.06 9.02
CA LEU A 72 6.14 0.21 9.62
C LEU A 72 5.09 1.30 9.36
N PHE A 73 4.60 1.40 8.11
CA PHE A 73 3.52 2.33 7.78
C PHE A 73 2.30 2.09 8.68
N ASN A 74 1.87 0.83 8.83
CA ASN A 74 0.76 0.47 9.70
C ASN A 74 1.01 0.70 11.20
N ALA A 75 2.28 0.86 11.61
CA ALA A 75 2.68 1.25 12.95
C ALA A 75 2.74 2.78 13.15
N ASN A 76 2.19 3.56 12.20
CA ASN A 76 2.26 5.02 12.11
C ASN A 76 3.65 5.61 11.81
N GLU A 77 4.62 4.79 11.42
CA GLU A 77 5.95 5.23 10.98
C GLU A 77 5.92 5.63 9.49
N HIS A 78 4.98 6.49 9.10
CA HIS A 78 4.67 6.76 7.68
C HIS A 78 5.86 7.30 6.89
N GLU A 79 6.57 8.30 7.43
CA GLU A 79 7.71 8.91 6.74
C GLU A 79 8.85 7.90 6.53
N ALA A 80 9.19 7.17 7.60
CA ALA A 80 10.24 6.15 7.57
C ALA A 80 9.88 4.96 6.65
N ALA A 81 8.59 4.62 6.53
CA ALA A 81 8.11 3.63 5.59
C ALA A 81 8.21 4.12 4.13
N MET A 82 7.75 5.33 3.86
CA MET A 82 7.77 5.93 2.51
C MET A 82 9.21 6.15 2.01
N MET A 83 10.12 6.57 2.88
CA MET A 83 11.53 6.74 2.55
C MET A 83 12.15 5.41 2.09
N ARG A 84 11.91 4.32 2.82
CA ARG A 84 12.42 2.99 2.46
C ARG A 84 11.90 2.51 1.11
N VAL A 85 10.61 2.72 0.81
CA VAL A 85 10.06 2.33 -0.51
C VAL A 85 10.75 3.09 -1.64
N LYS A 86 11.01 4.39 -1.46
CA LYS A 86 11.72 5.21 -2.45
C LYS A 86 13.18 4.80 -2.62
N GLU A 87 13.88 4.53 -1.52
CA GLU A 87 15.25 4.02 -1.55
C GLU A 87 15.35 2.69 -2.29
N LEU A 88 14.41 1.76 -2.03
CA LEU A 88 14.33 0.50 -2.76
C LEU A 88 14.06 0.72 -4.25
N ALA A 89 13.14 1.63 -4.59
CA ALA A 89 12.81 1.96 -5.98
C ALA A 89 13.99 2.58 -6.77
N ALA A 90 14.93 3.22 -6.08
CA ALA A 90 16.13 3.81 -6.69
C ALA A 90 17.24 2.78 -6.98
N GLY A 91 17.11 1.53 -6.50
CA GLY A 91 18.10 0.48 -6.67
C GLY A 91 18.16 -0.07 -8.11
N PRO A 92 19.35 -0.26 -8.71
CA PRO A 92 19.53 -0.57 -10.14
C PRO A 92 19.15 -2.01 -10.58
N SER A 93 18.50 -2.81 -9.72
CA SER A 93 18.17 -4.21 -10.00
C SER A 93 16.89 -4.69 -9.31
N VAL A 94 16.09 -3.74 -8.83
CA VAL A 94 14.87 -4.00 -8.07
C VAL A 94 13.68 -4.08 -9.02
N ASP A 95 12.71 -4.96 -8.72
CA ASP A 95 11.40 -4.92 -9.38
C ASP A 95 10.73 -3.59 -9.05
N GLN A 96 10.92 -2.61 -9.93
CA GLN A 96 10.43 -1.25 -9.78
C GLN A 96 8.90 -1.22 -9.74
N VAL A 97 8.23 -2.16 -10.41
CA VAL A 97 6.77 -2.23 -10.41
C VAL A 97 6.27 -2.61 -9.02
N ALA A 98 6.91 -3.56 -8.34
CA ALA A 98 6.57 -3.91 -6.96
C ALA A 98 6.69 -2.70 -6.02
N CYS A 99 7.78 -1.94 -6.13
CA CYS A 99 7.97 -0.71 -5.34
C CYS A 99 6.89 0.35 -5.65
N LEU A 100 6.58 0.57 -6.92
CA LEU A 100 5.55 1.54 -7.33
C LEU A 100 4.15 1.12 -6.86
N VAL A 101 3.83 -0.17 -6.87
CA VAL A 101 2.55 -0.69 -6.36
C VAL A 101 2.42 -0.40 -4.86
N VAL A 102 3.47 -0.69 -4.09
CA VAL A 102 3.50 -0.39 -2.65
C VAL A 102 3.45 1.11 -2.41
N GLU A 103 4.24 1.90 -3.14
CA GLU A 103 4.22 3.37 -3.05
C GLU A 103 2.82 3.93 -3.29
N ALA A 104 2.19 3.56 -4.42
CA ALA A 104 0.85 4.02 -4.75
C ALA A 104 -0.17 3.66 -3.67
N TYR A 105 -0.12 2.43 -3.15
CA TYR A 105 -1.04 2.01 -2.09
C TYR A 105 -0.84 2.82 -0.80
N LEU A 106 0.40 2.98 -0.35
CA LEU A 106 0.72 3.74 0.86
C LEU A 106 0.35 5.23 0.69
N GLN A 107 0.56 5.81 -0.50
CA GLN A 107 0.13 7.18 -0.80
C GLN A 107 -1.41 7.31 -0.74
N VAL A 108 -2.18 6.34 -1.25
CA VAL A 108 -3.64 6.35 -1.09
C VAL A 108 -4.05 6.34 0.39
N GLN A 109 -3.39 5.50 1.22
CA GLN A 109 -3.65 5.47 2.65
C GLN A 109 -3.30 6.80 3.33
N LEU A 110 -2.12 7.34 3.05
CA LEU A 110 -1.65 8.60 3.63
C LEU A 110 -2.53 9.78 3.22
N GLY A 111 -2.91 9.86 1.95
CA GLY A 111 -3.81 10.89 1.43
C GLY A 111 -5.20 10.80 2.06
N THR A 112 -5.68 9.58 2.33
CA THR A 112 -6.94 9.35 3.03
C THR A 112 -6.87 9.83 4.49
N ILE A 113 -5.75 9.58 5.18
CA ILE A 113 -5.50 10.11 6.53
C ILE A 113 -5.50 11.65 6.51
N ALA A 114 -4.73 12.26 5.61
CA ALA A 114 -4.68 13.72 5.46
C ALA A 114 -6.05 14.33 5.15
N PHE A 115 -6.80 13.72 4.22
CA PHE A 115 -8.14 14.13 3.84
C PHE A 115 -9.13 14.07 5.03
N ASN A 116 -9.11 12.98 5.80
CA ASN A 116 -9.97 12.82 6.98
C ASN A 116 -9.63 13.82 8.08
N ASN A 117 -8.35 14.19 8.21
CA ASN A 117 -7.88 15.24 9.11
C ASN A 117 -8.09 16.66 8.56
N LYS A 118 -8.76 16.80 7.41
CA LYS A 118 -9.06 18.09 6.73
C LYS A 118 -7.83 18.83 6.20
N PHE A 119 -6.69 18.15 6.03
CA PHE A 119 -5.51 18.68 5.36
C PHE A 119 -5.65 18.54 3.85
N TYR A 120 -6.61 19.24 3.26
CA TYR A 120 -7.01 19.00 1.87
C TYR A 120 -5.91 19.31 0.85
N ASN A 121 -5.14 20.39 1.05
CA ASN A 121 -4.05 20.73 0.13
C ASN A 121 -2.95 19.66 0.14
N GLU A 122 -2.60 19.14 1.31
CA GLU A 122 -1.64 18.05 1.45
C GLU A 122 -2.18 16.76 0.82
N ALA A 123 -3.46 16.44 1.06
CA ALA A 123 -4.12 15.29 0.47
C ALA A 123 -4.13 15.34 -1.07
N VAL A 124 -4.29 16.53 -1.68
CA VAL A 124 -4.17 16.70 -3.14
C VAL A 124 -2.81 16.24 -3.63
N GLU A 125 -1.72 16.77 -3.05
CA GLU A 125 -0.35 16.44 -3.48
C GLU A 125 -0.05 14.95 -3.29
N ILE A 126 -0.51 14.36 -2.18
CA ILE A 126 -0.35 12.93 -1.91
C ILE A 126 -1.12 12.08 -2.94
N PHE A 127 -2.37 12.42 -3.24
CA PHE A 127 -3.15 11.67 -4.23
C PHE A 127 -2.65 11.88 -5.67
N ILE A 128 -2.04 13.02 -6.00
CA ILE A 128 -1.30 13.21 -7.26
C ILE A 128 -0.15 12.21 -7.36
N ALA A 129 0.65 12.07 -6.29
CA ALA A 129 1.73 11.09 -6.26
C ALA A 129 1.21 9.65 -6.43
N ALA A 130 0.11 9.30 -5.75
CA ALA A 130 -0.54 8.00 -5.90
C ALA A 130 -1.03 7.73 -7.34
N ALA A 131 -1.71 8.71 -7.95
CA ALA A 131 -2.22 8.61 -9.32
C ALA A 131 -1.05 8.46 -10.33
N LYS A 132 0.02 9.23 -10.15
CA LYS A 132 1.22 9.14 -10.99
C LYS A 132 1.90 7.78 -10.89
N ALA A 133 2.11 7.25 -9.68
CA ALA A 133 2.69 5.93 -9.47
C ALA A 133 1.81 4.84 -10.09
N SER A 134 0.48 4.90 -9.89
CA SER A 134 -0.45 3.91 -10.41
C SER A 134 -0.60 3.90 -11.94
N LYS A 135 -0.37 5.03 -12.60
CA LYS A 135 -0.40 5.10 -14.07
C LYS A 135 0.62 4.16 -14.72
N PHE A 136 1.77 3.92 -14.10
CA PHE A 136 2.80 3.02 -14.64
C PHE A 136 2.35 1.57 -14.76
N PHE A 137 1.43 1.14 -13.92
CA PHE A 137 0.99 -0.26 -13.85
C PHE A 137 -0.52 -0.43 -14.06
N ALA A 138 -1.22 0.60 -14.52
CA ALA A 138 -2.68 0.59 -14.68
C ALA A 138 -3.18 -0.55 -15.59
N ASN A 139 -2.38 -0.94 -16.58
CA ASN A 139 -2.72 -2.00 -17.53
C ASN A 139 -2.06 -3.36 -17.20
N LEU A 140 -1.34 -3.44 -16.08
CA LEU A 140 -0.69 -4.69 -15.66
C LEU A 140 -1.63 -5.48 -14.74
N PRO A 141 -1.59 -6.82 -14.76
CA PRO A 141 -2.37 -7.67 -13.86
C PRO A 141 -1.73 -7.71 -12.46
N ILE A 142 -1.53 -6.54 -11.83
CA ILE A 142 -0.80 -6.40 -10.56
C ILE A 142 -1.41 -7.21 -9.41
N HIS A 143 -2.72 -7.45 -9.44
CA HIS A 143 -3.43 -8.27 -8.46
C HIS A 143 -3.01 -9.75 -8.51
N THR A 144 -2.58 -10.24 -9.67
CA THR A 144 -2.02 -11.59 -9.86
C THR A 144 -0.51 -11.59 -9.63
N MET A 145 0.20 -10.55 -10.09
CA MET A 145 1.66 -10.47 -9.96
C MET A 145 2.13 -10.33 -8.51
N TYR A 146 1.33 -9.66 -7.67
CA TYR A 146 1.65 -9.34 -6.28
C TYR A 146 0.54 -9.81 -5.33
N GLU A 147 0.03 -11.02 -5.59
CA GLU A 147 -1.02 -11.64 -4.78
C GLU A 147 -0.63 -11.74 -3.29
N GLU A 148 0.65 -11.81 -2.98
CA GLU A 148 1.17 -11.81 -1.62
C GLU A 148 0.71 -10.59 -0.83
N PHE A 149 0.62 -9.40 -1.44
CA PHE A 149 0.11 -8.22 -0.76
C PHE A 149 -1.40 -8.29 -0.52
N THR A 150 -2.17 -8.84 -1.46
CA THR A 150 -3.60 -9.11 -1.28
C THR A 150 -3.81 -10.09 -0.13
N MET A 151 -3.06 -11.19 -0.07
CA MET A 151 -3.16 -12.20 0.98
C MET A 151 -2.71 -11.65 2.35
N LEU A 152 -1.54 -10.99 2.41
CA LEU A 152 -0.94 -10.55 3.66
C LEU A 152 -1.57 -9.29 4.23
N PHE A 153 -2.19 -8.44 3.42
CA PHE A 153 -2.71 -7.15 3.87
C PHE A 153 -4.17 -6.89 3.47
N GLY A 154 -4.79 -7.76 2.67
CA GLY A 154 -6.16 -7.55 2.21
C GLY A 154 -6.28 -6.37 1.24
N TRP A 155 -5.21 -6.10 0.49
CA TRP A 155 -5.17 -4.99 -0.46
C TRP A 155 -6.04 -5.29 -1.68
N ASP A 156 -6.86 -4.32 -2.08
CA ASP A 156 -7.54 -4.36 -3.37
C ASP A 156 -6.64 -3.74 -4.44
N LEU A 157 -5.73 -4.57 -4.96
CA LEU A 157 -4.82 -4.16 -6.04
C LEU A 157 -5.54 -3.98 -7.38
N LYS A 158 -6.67 -4.67 -7.59
CA LYS A 158 -7.42 -4.59 -8.85
C LYS A 158 -8.02 -3.20 -9.06
N SER A 159 -8.47 -2.57 -7.98
CA SER A 159 -9.06 -1.22 -8.03
C SER A 159 -8.08 -0.10 -7.73
N LEU A 160 -6.80 -0.39 -7.47
CA LEU A 160 -5.85 0.60 -6.90
C LEU A 160 -5.73 1.88 -7.74
N TRP A 161 -5.52 1.76 -9.06
CA TRP A 161 -5.45 2.91 -9.96
C TRP A 161 -6.76 3.72 -9.93
N GLN A 162 -7.90 3.04 -9.99
CA GLN A 162 -9.21 3.70 -9.95
C GLN A 162 -9.44 4.40 -8.61
N SER A 163 -9.06 3.77 -7.50
CA SER A 163 -9.17 4.32 -6.14
C SER A 163 -8.33 5.59 -5.99
N ALA A 164 -7.06 5.56 -6.42
CA ALA A 164 -6.18 6.72 -6.36
C ALA A 164 -6.77 7.93 -7.11
N ASN A 165 -7.24 7.72 -8.35
CA ASN A 165 -7.80 8.81 -9.16
C ASN A 165 -9.16 9.30 -8.64
N ARG A 166 -10.02 8.42 -8.10
CA ARG A 166 -11.27 8.84 -7.44
C ARG A 166 -11.02 9.70 -6.21
N HIS A 167 -10.05 9.31 -5.38
CA HIS A 167 -9.68 10.10 -4.22
C HIS A 167 -9.13 11.47 -4.61
N LEU A 168 -8.26 11.53 -5.63
CA LEU A 168 -7.76 12.79 -6.18
C LEU A 168 -8.91 13.67 -6.69
N CYS A 169 -9.80 13.12 -7.51
CA CYS A 169 -10.96 13.84 -8.03
C CYS A 169 -11.86 14.35 -6.89
N THR A 170 -12.13 13.52 -5.87
CA THR A 170 -12.90 13.91 -4.68
C THR A 170 -12.31 15.13 -4.00
N VAL A 171 -11.00 15.14 -3.74
CA VAL A 171 -10.37 16.25 -3.01
C VAL A 171 -10.27 17.51 -3.88
N LEU A 172 -10.05 17.39 -5.18
CA LEU A 172 -10.08 18.53 -6.12
C LEU A 172 -11.45 19.21 -6.11
N LEU A 173 -12.52 18.42 -6.23
CA LEU A 173 -13.89 18.95 -6.19
C LEU A 173 -14.20 19.60 -4.84
N ARG A 174 -13.78 19.00 -3.72
CA ARG A 174 -13.98 19.59 -2.38
C ARG A 174 -13.19 20.86 -2.11
N THR A 175 -12.07 21.05 -2.80
CA THR A 175 -11.24 22.27 -2.70
C THR A 175 -11.64 23.35 -3.71
N GLY A 176 -12.73 23.15 -4.46
CA GLY A 176 -13.23 24.11 -5.45
C GLY A 176 -12.48 24.07 -6.79
N LYS A 177 -11.55 23.13 -6.98
CA LYS A 177 -10.80 22.93 -8.23
C LYS A 177 -11.63 22.13 -9.24
N TYR A 178 -12.80 22.65 -9.60
CA TYR A 178 -13.80 21.93 -10.39
C TYR A 178 -13.32 21.56 -11.79
N ALA A 179 -12.59 22.46 -12.46
CA ALA A 179 -12.04 22.19 -13.79
C ALA A 179 -11.07 21.01 -13.77
N GLU A 180 -10.07 21.04 -12.88
CA GLU A 180 -9.10 19.96 -12.68
C GLU A 180 -9.80 18.64 -12.31
N GLY A 181 -10.78 18.69 -11.41
CA GLY A 181 -11.55 17.51 -11.00
C GLY A 181 -12.35 16.89 -12.14
N LEU A 182 -12.97 17.72 -12.99
CA LEU A 182 -13.75 17.26 -14.14
C LEU A 182 -12.86 16.70 -15.25
N GLU A 183 -11.75 17.38 -15.57
CA GLU A 183 -10.75 16.89 -16.52
C GLU A 183 -10.20 15.53 -16.09
N LEU A 184 -9.87 15.36 -14.81
CA LEU A 184 -9.42 14.08 -14.28
C LEU A 184 -10.49 13.00 -14.44
N TYR A 185 -11.75 13.28 -14.08
CA TYR A 185 -12.86 12.35 -14.28
C TYR A 185 -13.00 11.92 -15.74
N LEU A 186 -12.96 12.87 -16.68
CA LEU A 186 -13.05 12.57 -18.12
C LEU A 186 -11.86 11.70 -18.59
N SER A 187 -10.64 12.01 -18.13
CA SER A 187 -9.45 11.21 -18.45
C SER A 187 -9.58 9.77 -17.95
N MET A 188 -10.14 9.57 -16.75
CA MET A 188 -10.39 8.23 -16.21
C MET A 188 -11.39 7.47 -17.09
N MET A 189 -12.43 8.15 -17.56
CA MET A 189 -13.44 7.55 -18.43
C MET A 189 -12.85 7.15 -19.78
N GLU A 190 -11.90 7.90 -20.33
CA GLU A 190 -11.27 7.60 -21.61
C GLU A 190 -10.42 6.33 -21.57
N VAL A 191 -9.60 6.15 -20.53
CA VAL A 191 -8.61 5.06 -20.44
C VAL A 191 -9.14 3.76 -19.81
N SER A 192 -10.38 3.75 -19.33
CA SER A 192 -10.99 2.63 -18.59
C SER A 192 -11.73 1.63 -19.48
N ASP A 193 -11.78 0.37 -19.05
CA ASP A 193 -12.72 -0.61 -19.61
C ASP A 193 -14.19 -0.27 -19.25
N GLU A 194 -15.16 -0.95 -19.89
CA GLU A 194 -16.59 -0.64 -19.69
C GLU A 194 -17.08 -0.91 -18.25
N ALA A 195 -16.53 -1.90 -17.56
CA ALA A 195 -16.89 -2.19 -16.17
C ALA A 195 -16.40 -1.06 -15.24
N THR A 196 -15.17 -0.61 -15.45
CA THR A 196 -14.52 0.47 -14.71
C THR A 196 -15.21 1.80 -15.00
N LYS A 197 -15.57 2.08 -16.27
CA LYS A 197 -16.39 3.23 -16.67
C LYS A 197 -17.75 3.23 -15.96
N ALA A 198 -18.47 2.11 -15.97
CA ALA A 198 -19.77 2.00 -15.31
C ALA A 198 -19.67 2.29 -13.80
N SER A 199 -18.67 1.69 -13.15
CA SER A 199 -18.38 1.96 -11.73
C SER A 199 -18.03 3.43 -11.50
N THR A 200 -17.20 4.05 -12.35
CA THR A 200 -16.78 5.45 -12.21
C THR A 200 -17.96 6.42 -12.42
N ARG A 201 -18.86 6.16 -13.38
CA ARG A 201 -20.11 6.94 -13.54
C ARG A 201 -20.99 6.87 -12.30
N ALA A 202 -21.19 5.66 -11.76
CA ALA A 202 -22.02 5.46 -10.57
C ALA A 202 -21.45 6.20 -9.35
N TRP A 203 -20.13 6.14 -9.16
CA TRP A 203 -19.44 6.89 -8.11
C TRP A 203 -19.59 8.41 -8.29
N PHE A 204 -19.36 8.94 -9.50
CA PHE A 204 -19.43 10.38 -9.76
C PHE A 204 -20.86 10.92 -9.60
N ALA A 205 -21.87 10.15 -10.01
CA ALA A 205 -23.28 10.50 -9.80
C ALA A 205 -23.66 10.59 -8.32
N ALA A 206 -23.08 9.74 -7.46
CA ALA A 206 -23.31 9.76 -6.02
C ALA A 206 -22.53 10.85 -5.27
N PHE A 207 -21.57 11.51 -5.93
CA PHE A 207 -20.83 12.64 -5.38
C PHE A 207 -21.65 13.95 -5.42
N ARG A 208 -22.63 14.01 -6.31
CA ARG A 208 -23.53 15.14 -6.53
C ARG A 208 -24.52 15.30 -5.38
#